data_AF-A0A251XK33-F1
#
_entry.id   AF-A0A251XK33-F1
#
_cell.length_a   1.000
_cell.length_b   1.000
_cell.length_c   1.000
_cell.angle_alpha   90.00
_cell.angle_beta   90.00
_cell.angle_gamma   90.00
#
_symmetry.space_group_name_H-M   'P 1'
#
loop_
_entity.id
_entity.type
_entity.pdbx_description
1 polymer ?
#
loop_
_entity_poly.entity_id
_entity_poly.type
_entity_poly.pdbx_seq_one_letter_code
_entity_poly.pdbx_strand_id
1 'polypeptide(L)'
;MTDIRDDVREGFRARFEREPHGVWSSPGRVNLIGEHTDYNEGFVFPFAIDRRTVIALAPRDDDRIRLASSFSDEVVEARLADLTGERIDGWQAYPLGVAWALGQRGADLAAVPGFDVFIDSDVPVGAGLSSSAALEGSIALALDDIWRLGLDRPTLAAVGQLAENEIVGAPTGIMDQSASLLGQQDAGVFLDCRSLDAEVIPLGLEAAGLTIAVIDTHVAHAHADGGYRARRESCEQGARLMGVASLRDLAVDDLVRAREVLDDETFRRVRHIVTENQRVLDTVRALREEGPRAIGELLDASHRSMRDDFEISVPELDLAVEVAQNEGAIGARMTGGASADPP
;
A
#
# COMPACT_ATOMS: atom_id res chain seq x y z
N MET A 1 -2.01 -18.39 20.61
CA MET A 1 -1.66 -18.26 19.18
C MET A 1 -0.20 -18.66 19.07
N THR A 2 0.12 -19.56 18.15
CA THR A 2 1.48 -19.90 17.75
C THR A 2 2.11 -18.68 17.06
N ASP A 3 3.45 -18.57 17.05
CA ASP A 3 4.11 -17.53 16.26
C ASP A 3 3.92 -17.90 14.78
N ILE A 4 3.41 -16.98 13.96
CA ILE A 4 3.18 -17.20 12.52
C ILE A 4 4.45 -17.71 11.81
N ARG A 5 5.64 -17.40 12.34
CA ARG A 5 6.92 -17.94 11.84
C ARG A 5 7.09 -19.44 12.05
N ASP A 6 6.56 -19.97 13.14
CA ASP A 6 6.54 -21.42 13.41
C ASP A 6 5.50 -22.10 12.52
N ASP A 7 4.33 -21.48 12.38
CA ASP A 7 3.23 -21.97 11.54
C ASP A 7 3.66 -22.12 10.06
N VAL A 8 4.33 -21.13 9.48
CA VAL A 8 4.84 -21.25 8.09
C VAL A 8 5.89 -22.35 7.93
N ARG A 9 6.72 -22.59 8.94
CA ARG A 9 7.74 -23.66 8.91
C ARG A 9 7.09 -25.03 8.99
N GLU A 10 6.05 -25.16 9.82
CA GLU A 10 5.24 -26.38 9.92
C GLU A 10 4.47 -26.64 8.64
N GLY A 11 3.78 -25.64 8.11
CA GLY A 11 3.07 -25.72 6.82
C GLY A 11 4.00 -26.08 5.67
N PHE A 12 5.19 -25.49 5.60
CA PHE A 12 6.21 -25.84 4.61
C PHE A 12 6.63 -27.31 4.70
N ARG A 13 6.97 -27.79 5.90
CA ARG A 13 7.37 -29.19 6.12
C ARG A 13 6.24 -30.16 5.78
N ALA A 14 5.00 -29.82 6.16
CA ALA A 14 3.84 -30.63 5.87
C ALA A 14 3.55 -30.71 4.36
N ARG A 15 3.78 -29.63 3.61
CA ARG A 15 3.45 -29.59 2.18
C ARG A 15 4.55 -30.10 1.26
N PHE A 16 5.82 -29.94 1.65
CA PHE A 16 6.97 -30.25 0.80
C PHE A 16 7.90 -31.33 1.36
N GLU A 17 7.63 -31.87 2.54
CA GLU A 17 8.36 -32.99 3.18
C GLU A 17 9.87 -32.71 3.36
N ARG A 18 10.24 -31.43 3.53
CA ARG A 18 11.63 -30.99 3.77
C ARG A 18 11.67 -29.70 4.59
N GLU A 19 12.84 -29.37 5.11
CA GLU A 19 13.06 -28.11 5.84
C GLU A 19 13.13 -26.90 4.88
N PRO A 20 12.54 -25.75 5.25
CA PRO A 20 12.73 -24.51 4.51
C PRO A 20 14.17 -24.00 4.70
N HIS A 21 14.69 -23.27 3.71
CA HIS A 21 15.99 -22.61 3.82
C HIS A 21 15.93 -21.44 4.80
N GLY A 22 14.85 -20.66 4.73
CA GLY A 22 14.68 -19.47 5.55
C GLY A 22 13.21 -19.07 5.68
N VAL A 23 13.00 -18.00 6.44
CA VAL A 23 11.71 -17.35 6.61
C VAL A 23 11.89 -15.86 6.37
N TRP A 24 11.06 -15.29 5.51
CA TRP A 24 11.04 -13.86 5.16
C TRP A 24 9.66 -13.30 5.43
N SER A 25 9.58 -11.99 5.63
CA SER A 25 8.28 -11.34 5.90
C SER A 25 8.29 -9.87 5.51
N SER A 26 7.12 -9.39 5.09
CA SER A 26 6.85 -7.99 4.81
C SER A 26 5.52 -7.58 5.46
N PRO A 27 5.44 -6.39 6.07
CA PRO A 27 4.24 -5.92 6.74
C PRO A 27 3.16 -5.43 5.76
N GLY A 28 1.91 -5.45 6.19
CA GLY A 28 0.88 -4.58 5.58
C GLY A 28 1.16 -3.10 5.87
N ARG A 29 0.27 -2.22 5.41
CA ARG A 29 0.42 -0.78 5.62
C ARG A 29 -0.90 -0.06 5.81
N VAL A 30 -0.84 1.08 6.47
CA VAL A 30 -1.94 2.07 6.58
C VAL A 30 -1.43 3.42 6.12
N ASN A 31 -2.29 4.24 5.52
CA ASN A 31 -1.90 5.59 5.13
C ASN A 31 -2.13 6.56 6.30
N LEU A 32 -1.11 7.30 6.74
CA LEU A 32 -1.30 8.29 7.81
C LEU A 32 -2.08 9.48 7.28
N ILE A 33 -1.71 9.98 6.09
CA ILE A 33 -2.35 11.12 5.41
C ILE A 33 -1.96 11.12 3.92
N GLY A 34 -2.75 11.78 3.05
CA GLY A 34 -2.45 11.87 1.61
C GLY A 34 -3.41 11.12 0.69
N GLU A 35 -4.67 10.93 1.09
CA GLU A 35 -5.58 10.02 0.40
C GLU A 35 -5.94 10.54 -1.00
N HIS A 36 -5.97 9.64 -1.98
CA HIS A 36 -6.29 9.96 -3.39
C HIS A 36 -5.35 10.97 -4.07
N THR A 37 -4.21 11.27 -3.46
CA THR A 37 -3.21 12.17 -4.05
C THR A 37 -2.21 11.42 -4.95
N ASP A 38 -2.06 10.11 -4.78
CA ASP A 38 -1.06 9.28 -5.47
C ASP A 38 -1.21 9.29 -7.00
N TYR A 39 -2.41 9.02 -7.53
CA TYR A 39 -2.69 9.09 -8.96
C TYR A 39 -2.79 10.53 -9.50
N ASN A 40 -2.71 11.53 -8.61
CA ASN A 40 -2.54 12.94 -8.94
C ASN A 40 -1.07 13.37 -8.80
N GLU A 41 -0.11 12.45 -8.83
CA GLU A 41 1.33 12.72 -8.67
C GLU A 41 1.65 13.50 -7.37
N GLY A 42 0.80 13.31 -6.37
CA GLY A 42 0.78 14.00 -5.08
C GLY A 42 1.82 13.51 -4.09
N PHE A 43 1.48 13.69 -2.81
CA PHE A 43 2.27 13.17 -1.70
C PHE A 43 1.44 12.26 -0.82
N VAL A 44 2.03 11.13 -0.45
CA VAL A 44 1.44 10.20 0.50
C VAL A 44 2.38 9.97 1.67
N PHE A 45 1.81 9.61 2.82
CA PHE A 45 2.62 9.36 4.01
C PHE A 45 2.14 8.11 4.77
N PRO A 46 2.32 6.90 4.21
CA PRO A 46 1.96 5.66 4.89
C PRO A 46 2.94 5.22 5.97
N PHE A 47 2.55 4.24 6.77
CA PHE A 47 3.42 3.52 7.69
C PHE A 47 3.12 2.01 7.64
N ALA A 48 4.14 1.20 7.93
CA ALA A 48 3.99 -0.25 8.04
C ALA A 48 3.31 -0.62 9.36
N ILE A 49 2.40 -1.60 9.34
CA ILE A 49 1.71 -2.10 10.54
C ILE A 49 2.39 -3.35 11.13
N ASP A 50 1.91 -3.79 12.29
CA ASP A 50 2.40 -4.98 13.00
C ASP A 50 1.85 -6.30 12.44
N ARG A 51 0.98 -6.25 11.42
CA ARG A 51 0.51 -7.42 10.65
C ARG A 51 1.38 -7.64 9.43
N ARG A 52 1.72 -8.89 9.11
CA ARG A 52 2.70 -9.31 8.11
C ARG A 52 2.23 -10.52 7.33
N THR A 53 2.65 -10.55 6.07
CA THR A 53 2.77 -11.81 5.34
C THR A 53 4.13 -12.42 5.68
N VAL A 54 4.15 -13.70 5.98
CA VAL A 54 5.34 -14.46 6.32
C VAL A 54 5.42 -15.66 5.37
N ILE A 55 6.62 -15.91 4.85
CA ILE A 55 6.85 -17.03 3.93
C ILE A 55 8.01 -17.88 4.42
N ALA A 56 7.88 -19.19 4.26
CA ALA A 56 8.97 -20.15 4.35
C ALA A 56 9.32 -20.62 2.94
N LEU A 57 10.60 -20.52 2.54
CA LEU A 57 11.03 -20.83 1.17
C LEU A 57 12.30 -21.67 1.18
N ALA A 58 12.43 -22.59 0.22
CA ALA A 58 13.67 -23.29 -0.07
C ALA A 58 13.95 -23.33 -1.58
N PRO A 59 15.21 -23.12 -2.01
CA PRO A 59 15.59 -23.32 -3.40
C PRO A 59 15.53 -24.81 -3.76
N ARG A 60 15.37 -25.04 -5.06
CA ARG A 60 15.39 -26.35 -5.70
C ARG A 60 16.62 -26.49 -6.59
N ASP A 61 16.86 -27.69 -7.09
CA ASP A 61 17.94 -27.96 -8.05
C ASP A 61 17.45 -27.93 -9.52
N ASP A 62 16.15 -27.65 -9.72
CA ASP A 62 15.49 -27.51 -11.01
C ASP A 62 14.83 -26.12 -11.12
N ASP A 63 14.19 -25.82 -12.24
CA ASP A 63 13.52 -24.55 -12.52
C ASP A 63 12.03 -24.54 -12.11
N ARG A 64 11.58 -25.53 -11.34
CA ARG A 64 10.18 -25.63 -10.92
C ARG A 64 9.87 -24.65 -9.79
N ILE A 65 8.66 -24.14 -9.78
CA ILE A 65 8.11 -23.32 -8.70
C ILE A 65 6.95 -24.08 -8.10
N ARG A 66 6.91 -24.28 -6.79
CA ARG A 66 5.74 -24.83 -6.09
C ARG A 66 5.28 -23.86 -5.01
N LEU A 67 4.03 -23.44 -5.10
CA LEU A 67 3.44 -22.45 -4.21
C LEU A 67 2.36 -23.13 -3.37
N ALA A 68 2.45 -22.94 -2.06
CA ALA A 68 1.45 -23.37 -1.09
C ALA A 68 1.10 -22.21 -0.15
N SER A 69 -0.09 -22.28 0.45
CA SER A 69 -0.60 -21.21 1.31
C SER A 69 -1.47 -21.79 2.42
N SER A 70 -1.48 -21.17 3.60
CA SER A 70 -2.42 -21.51 4.70
C SER A 70 -3.90 -21.30 4.31
N PHE A 71 -4.15 -20.50 3.27
CA PHE A 71 -5.49 -20.16 2.77
C PHE A 71 -6.01 -21.14 1.71
N SER A 72 -5.22 -22.13 1.28
CA SER A 72 -5.61 -23.09 0.24
C SER A 72 -4.96 -24.45 0.44
N ASP A 73 -5.74 -25.52 0.28
CA ASP A 73 -5.21 -26.88 0.30
C ASP A 73 -4.44 -27.24 -0.98
N GLU A 74 -4.50 -26.43 -2.04
CA GLU A 74 -3.86 -26.71 -3.33
C GLU A 74 -2.40 -26.28 -3.37
N VAL A 75 -1.58 -27.04 -4.12
CA VAL A 75 -0.23 -26.61 -4.51
C VAL A 75 -0.27 -26.24 -5.97
N VAL A 76 0.12 -25.00 -6.25
CA VAL A 76 0.27 -24.50 -7.61
C VAL A 76 1.70 -24.81 -8.07
N GLU A 77 1.85 -25.42 -9.24
CA GLU A 77 3.16 -25.67 -9.86
C GLU A 77 3.33 -24.81 -11.12
N ALA A 78 4.51 -24.23 -11.29
CA ALA A 78 4.93 -23.49 -12.48
C ALA A 78 6.41 -23.75 -12.79
N ARG A 79 6.93 -23.15 -13.86
CA ARG A 79 8.36 -23.19 -14.20
C ARG A 79 8.85 -21.77 -14.43
N LEU A 80 10.08 -21.46 -13.99
CA LEU A 80 10.71 -20.17 -14.26
C LEU A 80 10.78 -19.87 -15.77
N ALA A 81 11.04 -20.91 -16.58
CA ALA A 81 11.11 -20.79 -18.04
C ALA A 81 9.78 -20.38 -18.71
N ASP A 82 8.66 -20.58 -18.02
CA ASP A 82 7.32 -20.30 -18.56
C ASP A 82 6.79 -18.91 -18.15
N LEU A 83 7.59 -18.12 -17.42
CA LEU A 83 7.21 -16.77 -17.00
C LEU A 83 7.37 -15.77 -18.16
N THR A 84 6.29 -15.55 -18.91
CA THR A 84 6.29 -14.80 -20.19
C THR A 84 5.84 -13.34 -20.10
N GLY A 85 5.45 -12.85 -18.92
CA GLY A 85 4.86 -11.51 -18.79
C GLY A 85 3.35 -11.47 -19.06
N GLU A 86 2.74 -12.62 -19.31
CA GLU A 86 1.29 -12.72 -19.49
C GLU A 86 0.55 -12.59 -18.15
N ARG A 87 -0.67 -12.08 -18.22
CA ARG A 87 -1.54 -11.95 -17.05
C ARG A 87 -1.83 -13.32 -16.45
N ILE A 88 -1.72 -13.41 -15.13
CA ILE A 88 -2.04 -14.60 -14.35
C ILE A 88 -3.21 -14.26 -13.43
N ASP A 89 -4.23 -15.12 -13.40
CA ASP A 89 -5.35 -15.00 -12.49
C ASP A 89 -5.05 -15.68 -11.15
N GLY A 90 -5.69 -15.25 -10.07
CA GLY A 90 -5.58 -15.87 -8.75
C GLY A 90 -4.36 -15.44 -7.94
N TRP A 91 -4.24 -15.95 -6.71
CA TRP A 91 -3.22 -15.52 -5.75
C TRP A 91 -1.80 -15.91 -6.16
N GLN A 92 -1.63 -16.92 -7.02
CA GLN A 92 -0.32 -17.30 -7.57
C GLN A 92 0.28 -16.21 -8.46
N ALA A 93 -0.53 -15.30 -8.99
CA ALA A 93 -0.08 -14.19 -9.81
C ALA A 93 0.94 -13.30 -9.09
N TYR A 94 0.78 -13.10 -7.78
CA TYR A 94 1.69 -12.28 -6.97
C TYR A 94 3.11 -12.88 -6.88
N PRO A 95 3.32 -14.11 -6.35
CA PRO A 95 4.67 -14.69 -6.26
C PRO A 95 5.30 -14.98 -7.63
N LEU A 96 4.51 -15.44 -8.62
CA LEU A 96 5.01 -15.68 -9.97
C LEU A 96 5.37 -14.36 -10.67
N GLY A 97 4.57 -13.32 -10.46
CA GLY A 97 4.82 -12.01 -11.02
C GLY A 97 6.07 -11.36 -10.44
N VAL A 98 6.34 -11.52 -9.14
CA VAL A 98 7.58 -11.05 -8.53
C VAL A 98 8.80 -11.78 -9.12
N ALA A 99 8.73 -13.10 -9.27
CA ALA A 99 9.82 -13.85 -9.91
C ALA A 99 10.09 -13.37 -11.35
N TRP A 100 9.03 -13.14 -12.13
CA TRP A 100 9.13 -12.56 -13.47
C TRP A 100 9.72 -11.13 -13.45
N ALA A 101 9.25 -10.27 -12.55
CA ALA A 101 9.67 -8.88 -12.44
C ALA A 101 11.15 -8.75 -12.02
N LEU A 102 11.65 -9.67 -11.19
CA LEU A 102 13.08 -9.78 -10.90
C LEU A 102 13.90 -10.13 -12.15
N GLY A 103 13.36 -10.95 -13.05
CA GLY A 103 13.93 -11.18 -14.38
C GLY A 103 14.07 -9.88 -15.18
N GLN A 104 13.05 -9.01 -15.12
CA GLN A 104 13.07 -7.67 -15.73
C GLN A 104 14.03 -6.68 -15.02
N ARG A 105 14.57 -7.06 -13.87
CA ARG A 105 15.57 -6.28 -13.11
C ARG A 105 16.96 -6.92 -13.12
N GLY A 106 17.20 -7.88 -14.03
CA GLY A 106 18.53 -8.41 -14.31
C GLY A 106 18.82 -9.79 -13.73
N ALA A 107 17.86 -10.45 -13.07
CA ALA A 107 18.01 -11.85 -12.71
C ALA A 107 17.96 -12.74 -13.98
N ASP A 108 18.96 -13.59 -14.17
CA ASP A 108 18.93 -14.59 -15.24
C ASP A 108 18.07 -15.78 -14.80
N LEU A 109 16.78 -15.76 -15.21
CA LEU A 109 15.81 -16.79 -14.85
C LEU A 109 16.16 -18.20 -15.36
N ALA A 110 17.09 -18.32 -16.32
CA ALA A 110 17.60 -19.60 -16.79
C ALA A 110 18.76 -20.14 -15.94
N ALA A 111 19.42 -19.29 -15.14
CA ALA A 111 20.57 -19.65 -14.31
C ALA A 111 20.24 -19.76 -12.82
N VAL A 112 19.16 -19.12 -12.37
CA VAL A 112 18.71 -19.21 -10.97
C VAL A 112 17.86 -20.47 -10.73
N PRO A 113 17.90 -21.03 -9.52
CA PRO A 113 17.06 -22.17 -9.16
C PRO A 113 15.60 -21.77 -8.99
N GLY A 114 14.71 -22.71 -9.30
CA GLY A 114 13.32 -22.70 -8.84
C GLY A 114 13.21 -22.83 -7.33
N PHE A 115 12.00 -22.78 -6.79
CA PHE A 115 11.77 -22.73 -5.35
C PHE A 115 10.45 -23.36 -4.93
N ASP A 116 10.42 -23.89 -3.71
CA ASP A 116 9.20 -24.22 -2.99
C ASP A 116 8.93 -23.09 -2.00
N VAL A 117 7.68 -22.65 -1.85
CA VAL A 117 7.28 -21.64 -0.87
C VAL A 117 5.95 -21.98 -0.21
N PHE A 118 5.89 -21.78 1.10
CA PHE A 118 4.66 -21.83 1.89
C PHE A 118 4.40 -20.44 2.47
N ILE A 119 3.17 -19.95 2.31
CA ILE A 119 2.75 -18.59 2.64
C ILE A 119 1.72 -18.62 3.76
N ASP A 120 1.86 -17.73 4.74
CA ASP A 120 0.82 -17.41 5.70
C ASP A 120 0.77 -15.89 5.94
N SER A 121 -0.36 -15.35 6.37
CA SER A 121 -0.51 -13.92 6.61
C SER A 121 -1.51 -13.63 7.71
N ASP A 122 -1.17 -12.70 8.61
CA ASP A 122 -2.13 -12.12 9.55
C ASP A 122 -2.60 -10.72 9.09
N VAL A 123 -2.21 -10.28 7.89
CA VAL A 123 -2.76 -9.06 7.27
C VAL A 123 -4.18 -9.36 6.80
N PRO A 124 -5.20 -8.64 7.31
CA PRO A 124 -6.58 -8.86 6.89
C PRO A 124 -6.76 -8.65 5.38
N VAL A 125 -7.15 -9.71 4.67
CA VAL A 125 -7.36 -9.68 3.23
C VAL A 125 -8.57 -8.80 2.89
N GLY A 126 -8.40 -7.88 1.95
CA GLY A 126 -9.48 -7.01 1.48
C GLY A 126 -9.84 -5.85 2.43
N ALA A 127 -9.16 -5.69 3.55
CA ALA A 127 -9.42 -4.61 4.51
C ALA A 127 -8.74 -3.28 4.16
N GLY A 128 -8.19 -3.14 2.94
CA GLY A 128 -7.43 -1.95 2.53
C GLY A 128 -6.04 -1.81 3.18
N LEU A 129 -5.53 -2.88 3.81
CA LEU A 129 -4.24 -2.91 4.54
C LEU A 129 -3.06 -3.47 3.72
N SER A 130 -3.22 -3.55 2.39
CA SER A 130 -2.20 -3.98 1.42
C SER A 130 -1.60 -5.36 1.65
N SER A 131 -2.48 -6.36 1.78
CA SER A 131 -2.05 -7.77 1.85
C SER A 131 -1.29 -8.22 0.59
N SER A 132 -1.61 -7.68 -0.60
CA SER A 132 -0.88 -7.97 -1.85
C SER A 132 0.57 -7.48 -1.78
N ALA A 133 0.78 -6.20 -1.46
CA ALA A 133 2.12 -5.62 -1.33
C ALA A 133 2.95 -6.31 -0.23
N ALA A 134 2.33 -6.75 0.87
CA ALA A 134 2.99 -7.54 1.90
C ALA A 134 3.46 -8.92 1.38
N LEU A 135 2.64 -9.58 0.55
CA LEU A 135 3.01 -10.83 -0.11
C LEU A 135 4.14 -10.62 -1.13
N GLU A 136 3.99 -9.63 -2.01
CA GLU A 136 4.99 -9.27 -3.01
C GLU A 136 6.34 -8.95 -2.37
N GLY A 137 6.34 -8.10 -1.34
CA GLY A 137 7.55 -7.73 -0.61
C GLY A 137 8.22 -8.92 0.06
N SER A 138 7.44 -9.86 0.62
CA SER A 138 7.98 -11.07 1.25
C SER A 138 8.68 -11.96 0.23
N ILE A 139 8.07 -12.16 -0.95
CA ILE A 139 8.65 -12.94 -2.05
C ILE A 139 9.89 -12.25 -2.62
N ALA A 140 9.82 -10.93 -2.85
CA ALA A 140 10.92 -10.16 -3.40
C ALA A 140 12.17 -10.22 -2.50
N LEU A 141 11.99 -10.07 -1.19
CA LEU A 141 13.06 -10.23 -0.21
C LEU A 141 13.67 -11.64 -0.21
N ALA A 142 12.83 -12.69 -0.28
CA ALA A 142 13.32 -14.06 -0.28
C ALA A 142 14.09 -14.41 -1.55
N LEU A 143 13.58 -13.99 -2.72
CA LEU A 143 14.23 -14.28 -4.00
C LEU A 143 15.50 -13.43 -4.20
N ASP A 144 15.53 -12.17 -3.74
CA ASP A 144 16.77 -11.37 -3.72
C ASP A 144 17.88 -12.05 -2.93
N ASP A 145 17.56 -12.58 -1.74
CA ASP A 145 18.51 -13.29 -0.88
C ASP A 145 18.95 -14.63 -1.49
N ILE A 146 18.00 -15.48 -1.91
CA ILE A 146 18.28 -16.82 -2.47
C ILE A 146 19.03 -16.75 -3.80
N TRP A 147 18.66 -15.82 -4.67
CA TRP A 147 19.33 -15.61 -5.96
C TRP A 147 20.53 -14.68 -5.87
N ARG A 148 20.78 -14.08 -4.68
CA ARG A 148 21.91 -13.21 -4.37
C ARG A 148 22.03 -12.02 -5.32
N LEU A 149 20.91 -11.35 -5.58
CA LEU A 149 20.85 -10.24 -6.53
C LEU A 149 21.42 -8.94 -5.93
N GLY A 150 21.28 -8.75 -4.63
CA GLY A 150 21.86 -7.59 -3.92
C GLY A 150 21.11 -6.29 -4.22
N LEU A 151 19.80 -6.37 -4.43
CA LEU A 151 18.93 -5.24 -4.72
C LEU A 151 18.61 -4.47 -3.43
N ASP A 152 18.45 -3.16 -3.55
CA ASP A 152 17.99 -2.33 -2.43
C ASP A 152 16.46 -2.37 -2.28
N ARG A 153 15.98 -1.96 -1.10
CA ARG A 153 14.53 -1.97 -0.78
C ARG A 153 13.68 -1.14 -1.75
N PRO A 154 14.10 0.07 -2.20
CA PRO A 154 13.37 0.80 -3.24
C PRO A 154 13.26 0.02 -4.54
N THR A 155 14.33 -0.65 -4.99
CA THR A 155 14.29 -1.49 -6.19
C THR A 155 13.33 -2.67 -6.01
N LEU A 156 13.33 -3.33 -4.85
CA LEU A 156 12.39 -4.40 -4.53
C LEU A 156 10.93 -3.91 -4.48
N ALA A 157 10.68 -2.68 -4.03
CA ALA A 157 9.35 -2.09 -4.08
C ALA A 157 8.86 -1.89 -5.52
N ALA A 158 9.75 -1.40 -6.38
CA ALA A 158 9.47 -1.27 -7.81
C ALA A 158 9.29 -2.63 -8.52
N VAL A 159 9.91 -3.70 -8.02
CA VAL A 159 9.68 -5.09 -8.50
C VAL A 159 8.26 -5.53 -8.15
N GLY A 160 7.82 -5.36 -6.90
CA GLY A 160 6.45 -5.70 -6.49
C GLY A 160 5.42 -4.92 -7.30
N GLN A 161 5.61 -3.61 -7.45
CA GLN A 161 4.72 -2.75 -8.22
C GLN A 161 4.65 -3.19 -9.70
N LEU A 162 5.78 -3.58 -10.29
CA LEU A 162 5.82 -4.08 -11.67
C LEU A 162 5.05 -5.40 -11.80
N ALA A 163 5.19 -6.31 -10.83
CA ALA A 163 4.45 -7.56 -10.79
C ALA A 163 2.93 -7.33 -10.69
N GLU A 164 2.49 -6.43 -9.82
CA GLU A 164 1.07 -6.12 -9.61
C GLU A 164 0.44 -5.51 -10.87
N ASN A 165 1.14 -4.57 -11.52
CA ASN A 165 0.64 -3.92 -12.73
C ASN A 165 0.59 -4.85 -13.95
N GLU A 166 1.66 -5.59 -14.23
CA GLU A 166 1.80 -6.33 -15.50
C GLU A 166 1.22 -7.75 -15.41
N ILE A 167 1.40 -8.43 -14.28
CA ILE A 167 1.07 -9.85 -14.14
C ILE A 167 -0.29 -10.04 -13.47
N VAL A 168 -0.58 -9.29 -12.41
CA VAL A 168 -1.90 -9.34 -11.76
C VAL A 168 -2.91 -8.52 -12.56
N GLY A 169 -2.46 -7.42 -13.16
CA GLY A 169 -3.29 -6.50 -13.95
C GLY A 169 -4.01 -5.46 -13.08
N ALA A 170 -3.49 -5.15 -11.89
CA ALA A 170 -4.05 -4.16 -10.98
C ALA A 170 -3.24 -2.85 -11.11
N PRO A 171 -3.85 -1.74 -11.56
CA PRO A 171 -3.15 -0.48 -11.86
C PRO A 171 -2.81 0.30 -10.57
N THR A 172 -1.83 -0.17 -9.80
CA THR A 172 -1.45 0.39 -8.50
C THR A 172 -0.24 1.33 -8.58
N GLY A 173 -0.25 2.36 -7.73
CA GLY A 173 0.92 3.20 -7.46
C GLY A 173 1.96 2.50 -6.58
N ILE A 174 3.15 3.09 -6.41
CA ILE A 174 4.26 2.48 -5.66
C ILE A 174 4.10 2.55 -4.12
N MET A 175 3.06 3.23 -3.65
CA MET A 175 2.87 3.55 -2.22
C MET A 175 2.89 2.31 -1.34
N ASP A 176 2.14 1.28 -1.71
CA ASP A 176 1.92 0.11 -0.86
C ASP A 176 3.20 -0.70 -0.69
N GLN A 177 3.89 -0.96 -1.80
CA GLN A 177 5.17 -1.66 -1.82
C GLN A 177 6.26 -0.85 -1.10
N SER A 178 6.29 0.47 -1.29
CA SER A 178 7.25 1.36 -0.62
C SER A 178 7.04 1.36 0.89
N ALA A 179 5.79 1.50 1.36
CA ALA A 179 5.46 1.47 2.78
C ALA A 179 5.85 0.13 3.42
N SER A 180 5.57 -0.98 2.73
CA SER A 180 5.86 -2.33 3.21
C SER A 180 7.38 -2.56 3.35
N LEU A 181 8.17 -2.20 2.33
CA LEU A 181 9.60 -2.52 2.28
C LEU A 181 10.50 -1.47 2.95
N LEU A 182 10.12 -0.19 2.96
CA LEU A 182 10.89 0.88 3.56
C LEU A 182 10.51 1.17 5.01
N GLY A 183 9.38 0.62 5.48
CA GLY A 183 8.88 0.80 6.84
C GLY A 183 9.93 0.50 7.91
N GLN A 184 9.96 1.35 8.93
CA GLN A 184 10.79 1.20 10.13
C GLN A 184 9.90 1.36 11.37
N GLN A 185 10.36 0.85 12.51
CA GLN A 185 9.66 0.99 13.77
C GLN A 185 9.51 2.48 14.13
N ASP A 186 8.29 2.87 14.53
CA ASP A 186 7.94 4.24 14.92
C ASP A 186 8.28 5.30 13.85
N ALA A 187 8.08 4.96 12.57
CA ALA A 187 8.32 5.83 11.43
C ALA A 187 7.26 5.67 10.33
N GLY A 188 6.98 6.76 9.61
CA GLY A 188 6.24 6.77 8.35
C GLY A 188 7.19 6.85 7.15
N VAL A 189 6.69 6.56 5.97
CA VAL A 189 7.39 6.65 4.68
C VAL A 189 6.74 7.77 3.87
N PHE A 190 7.34 8.96 3.87
CA PHE A 190 6.89 10.07 3.03
C PHE A 190 7.31 9.79 1.59
N LEU A 191 6.36 9.83 0.65
CA LEU A 191 6.58 9.50 -0.75
C LEU A 191 6.06 10.63 -1.64
N ASP A 192 6.92 11.15 -2.52
CA ASP A 192 6.52 11.98 -3.66
C ASP A 192 6.13 11.05 -4.81
N CYS A 193 4.85 11.01 -5.16
CA CYS A 193 4.33 10.10 -6.18
C CYS A 193 4.73 10.50 -7.61
N ARG A 194 5.30 11.70 -7.81
CA ARG A 194 5.85 12.13 -9.09
C ARG A 194 7.28 11.64 -9.28
N SER A 195 8.18 11.95 -8.33
CA SER A 195 9.59 11.57 -8.46
C SER A 195 9.87 10.15 -7.99
N LEU A 196 8.93 9.56 -7.24
CA LEU A 196 9.08 8.28 -6.53
C LEU A 196 10.15 8.31 -5.44
N ASP A 197 10.60 9.51 -5.04
CA ASP A 197 11.51 9.66 -3.91
C ASP A 197 10.76 9.35 -2.61
N ALA A 198 11.37 8.51 -1.78
CA ALA A 198 10.83 8.11 -0.48
C ALA A 198 11.78 8.52 0.65
N GLU A 199 11.22 9.08 1.71
CA GLU A 199 11.95 9.44 2.94
C GLU A 199 11.29 8.80 4.16
N VAL A 200 12.08 8.15 5.01
CA VAL A 200 11.59 7.61 6.28
C VAL A 200 11.61 8.70 7.35
N ILE A 201 10.44 9.04 7.88
CA ILE A 201 10.24 10.11 8.85
C ILE A 201 9.88 9.49 10.21
N PRO A 202 10.67 9.70 11.28
CA PRO A 202 10.31 9.26 12.62
C PRO A 202 8.98 9.90 13.07
N LEU A 203 8.06 9.08 13.59
CA LEU A 203 6.78 9.55 14.15
C LEU A 203 6.95 9.98 15.62
N GLY A 204 7.82 9.28 16.37
CA GLY A 204 8.09 9.59 17.77
C GLY A 204 6.90 9.29 18.70
N LEU A 205 6.01 8.37 18.33
CA LEU A 205 4.79 8.06 19.07
C LEU A 205 5.12 7.43 20.41
N GLU A 206 6.05 6.47 20.43
CA GLU A 206 6.42 5.73 21.63
C GLU A 206 6.98 6.67 22.71
N ALA A 207 7.92 7.53 22.33
CA ALA A 207 8.51 8.54 23.22
C ALA A 207 7.45 9.52 23.76
N ALA A 208 6.39 9.75 22.99
CA ALA A 208 5.29 10.62 23.35
C ALA A 208 4.14 9.89 24.05
N GLY A 209 4.25 8.59 24.32
CA GLY A 209 3.20 7.77 24.92
C GLY A 209 1.92 7.70 24.09
N LEU A 210 2.06 7.72 22.76
CA LEU A 210 0.97 7.63 21.79
C LEU A 210 1.00 6.28 21.08
N THR A 211 -0.15 5.88 20.56
CA THR A 211 -0.31 4.73 19.65
C THR A 211 -1.26 5.11 18.53
N ILE A 212 -1.11 4.49 17.37
CA ILE A 212 -2.12 4.55 16.31
C ILE A 212 -3.05 3.35 16.50
N ALA A 213 -4.36 3.61 16.50
CA ALA A 213 -5.39 2.57 16.50
C ALA A 213 -6.02 2.50 15.12
N VAL A 214 -5.97 1.32 14.48
CA VAL A 214 -6.66 1.05 13.23
C VAL A 214 -7.98 0.39 13.56
N ILE A 215 -9.09 1.04 13.20
CA ILE A 215 -10.45 0.60 13.53
C ILE A 215 -11.11 0.09 12.25
N ASP A 216 -11.37 -1.21 12.18
CA ASP A 216 -12.19 -1.81 11.12
C ASP A 216 -13.68 -1.63 11.47
N THR A 217 -14.41 -0.91 10.63
CA THR A 217 -15.87 -0.71 10.80
C THR A 217 -16.67 -1.96 10.47
N HIS A 218 -16.04 -2.97 9.86
CA HIS A 218 -16.64 -4.21 9.37
C HIS A 218 -17.76 -4.01 8.35
N VAL A 219 -17.81 -2.84 7.70
CA VAL A 219 -18.77 -2.56 6.64
C VAL A 219 -18.12 -2.74 5.29
N ALA A 220 -18.68 -3.64 4.49
CA ALA A 220 -18.30 -3.85 3.10
C ALA A 220 -19.35 -3.21 2.18
N HIS A 221 -18.97 -2.16 1.46
CA HIS A 221 -19.81 -1.58 0.42
C HIS A 221 -19.42 -2.15 -0.95
N ALA A 222 -20.37 -2.84 -1.59
CA ALA A 222 -20.22 -3.28 -2.97
C ALA A 222 -20.24 -2.05 -3.90
N HIS A 223 -19.34 -2.02 -4.88
CA HIS A 223 -19.17 -1.00 -5.95
C HIS A 223 -18.12 0.11 -5.75
N ALA A 224 -16.96 -0.22 -5.17
CA ALA A 224 -15.81 0.70 -5.10
C ALA A 224 -15.28 1.20 -6.45
N ASP A 225 -15.39 0.39 -7.49
CA ASP A 225 -14.81 0.71 -8.81
C ASP A 225 -15.47 1.91 -9.50
N GLY A 226 -16.77 2.14 -9.25
CA GLY A 226 -17.53 3.24 -9.86
C GLY A 226 -17.14 4.60 -9.28
N GLY A 227 -17.17 4.72 -7.96
CA GLY A 227 -16.79 5.93 -7.24
C GLY A 227 -15.34 6.32 -7.49
N TYR A 228 -14.40 5.37 -7.39
CA TYR A 228 -12.98 5.65 -7.64
C TYR A 228 -12.72 6.22 -9.04
N ARG A 229 -13.29 5.59 -10.07
CA ARG A 229 -13.15 6.05 -11.47
C ARG A 229 -13.71 7.46 -11.65
N ALA A 230 -14.91 7.72 -11.13
CA ALA A 230 -15.54 9.04 -11.24
C ALA A 230 -14.68 10.13 -10.58
N ARG A 231 -14.11 9.86 -9.41
CA ARG A 231 -13.22 10.82 -8.71
C ARG A 231 -11.93 11.09 -9.49
N ARG A 232 -11.33 10.06 -10.08
CA ARG A 232 -10.18 10.22 -10.96
C ARG A 232 -10.52 11.09 -12.18
N GLU A 233 -11.63 10.80 -12.85
CA GLU A 233 -12.10 11.58 -14.01
C GLU A 233 -12.34 13.06 -13.65
N SER A 234 -12.93 13.35 -12.49
CA SER A 234 -13.09 14.73 -11.99
C SER A 234 -11.73 15.41 -11.75
N CYS A 235 -10.74 14.70 -11.20
CA CYS A 235 -9.41 15.26 -10.98
C CYS A 235 -8.70 15.57 -12.30
N GLU A 236 -8.76 14.65 -13.27
CA GLU A 236 -8.19 14.83 -14.60
C GLU A 236 -8.89 15.99 -15.35
N GLN A 237 -10.21 16.13 -15.21
CA GLN A 237 -10.95 17.28 -15.73
C GLN A 237 -10.50 18.58 -15.08
N GLY A 238 -10.35 18.60 -13.75
CA GLY A 238 -9.83 19.73 -13.00
C GLY A 238 -8.46 20.17 -13.50
N ALA A 239 -7.52 19.24 -13.68
CA ALA A 239 -6.19 19.52 -14.19
C ALA A 239 -6.23 20.14 -15.60
N ARG A 240 -7.02 19.55 -16.51
CA ARG A 240 -7.21 20.06 -17.88
C ARG A 240 -7.77 21.49 -17.89
N LEU A 241 -8.82 21.76 -17.13
CA LEU A 241 -9.46 23.09 -17.08
C LEU A 241 -8.57 24.13 -16.39
N MET A 242 -7.76 23.71 -15.42
CA MET A 242 -6.78 24.58 -14.76
C MET A 242 -5.51 24.80 -15.59
N GLY A 243 -5.32 24.04 -16.68
CA GLY A 243 -4.20 24.18 -17.60
C GLY A 243 -2.89 23.60 -17.06
N VAL A 244 -2.96 22.57 -16.21
CA VAL A 244 -1.82 21.90 -15.60
C VAL A 244 -1.75 20.43 -16.01
N ALA A 245 -0.55 19.83 -15.96
CA ALA A 245 -0.38 18.41 -16.28
C ALA A 245 -0.98 17.53 -15.19
N SER A 246 -0.81 17.96 -13.93
CA SER A 246 -1.37 17.29 -12.75
C SER A 246 -1.84 18.33 -11.73
N LEU A 247 -2.82 17.96 -10.90
CA LEU A 247 -3.25 18.77 -9.76
C LEU A 247 -2.12 19.03 -8.75
N ARG A 248 -1.06 18.21 -8.78
CA ARG A 248 0.21 18.44 -8.07
C ARG A 248 0.84 19.81 -8.34
N ASP A 249 0.59 20.40 -9.52
CA ASP A 249 1.17 21.68 -9.94
C ASP A 249 0.38 22.90 -9.41
N LEU A 250 -0.72 22.68 -8.69
CA LEU A 250 -1.54 23.73 -8.09
C LEU A 250 -1.18 23.94 -6.62
N ALA A 251 -1.15 25.19 -6.19
CA ALA A 251 -1.03 25.59 -4.79
C ALA A 251 -2.39 25.97 -4.20
N VAL A 252 -2.48 26.08 -2.87
CA VAL A 252 -3.71 26.51 -2.18
C VAL A 252 -4.24 27.84 -2.70
N ASP A 253 -3.34 28.77 -3.06
CA ASP A 253 -3.71 30.08 -3.61
C ASP A 253 -4.41 29.99 -4.98
N ASP A 254 -4.19 28.91 -5.75
CA ASP A 254 -4.87 28.67 -7.03
C ASP A 254 -6.35 28.32 -6.87
N LEU A 255 -6.82 28.00 -5.66
CA LEU A 255 -8.21 27.62 -5.42
C LEU A 255 -9.19 28.78 -5.66
N VAL A 256 -8.73 30.03 -5.55
CA VAL A 256 -9.55 31.19 -5.91
C VAL A 256 -9.91 31.13 -7.40
N ARG A 257 -8.91 30.90 -8.26
CA ARG A 257 -9.10 30.71 -9.70
C ARG A 257 -9.90 29.45 -10.00
N ALA A 258 -9.61 28.36 -9.30
CA ALA A 258 -10.32 27.09 -9.49
C ALA A 258 -11.84 27.24 -9.27
N ARG A 259 -12.25 28.04 -8.28
CA ARG A 259 -13.67 28.28 -7.97
C ARG A 259 -14.40 29.03 -9.09
N GLU A 260 -13.69 29.84 -9.86
CA GLU A 260 -14.25 30.62 -10.98
C GLU A 260 -14.37 29.78 -12.26
N VAL A 261 -13.43 28.86 -12.48
CA VAL A 261 -13.27 28.12 -13.74
C VAL A 261 -13.98 26.76 -13.72
N LEU A 262 -14.05 26.12 -12.56
CA LEU A 262 -14.56 24.75 -12.43
C LEU A 262 -16.03 24.74 -12.00
N ASP A 263 -16.76 23.71 -12.42
CA ASP A 263 -18.07 23.40 -11.82
C ASP A 263 -17.90 23.01 -10.33
N ASP A 264 -19.00 23.03 -9.58
CA ASP A 264 -18.95 22.89 -8.13
C ASP A 264 -18.41 21.52 -7.68
N GLU A 265 -18.73 20.43 -8.38
CA GLU A 265 -18.21 19.10 -8.04
C GLU A 265 -16.72 19.01 -8.35
N THR A 266 -16.31 19.34 -9.57
CA THR A 266 -14.89 19.32 -9.98
C THR A 266 -14.06 20.20 -9.07
N PHE A 267 -14.56 21.38 -8.69
CA PHE A 267 -13.91 22.26 -7.73
C PHE A 267 -13.69 21.59 -6.37
N ARG A 268 -14.70 20.91 -5.81
CA ARG A 268 -14.54 20.21 -4.52
C ARG A 268 -13.46 19.14 -4.62
N ARG A 269 -13.43 18.35 -5.70
CA ARG A 269 -12.38 17.33 -5.90
C ARG A 269 -10.99 17.94 -6.02
N VAL A 270 -10.84 19.04 -6.79
CA VAL A 270 -9.57 19.77 -6.89
C VAL A 270 -9.14 20.35 -5.54
N ARG A 271 -10.08 20.96 -4.79
CA ARG A 271 -9.81 21.50 -3.45
C ARG A 271 -9.30 20.43 -2.50
N HIS A 272 -9.89 19.23 -2.51
CA HIS A 272 -9.38 18.12 -1.72
C HIS A 272 -7.92 17.83 -2.06
N ILE A 273 -7.59 17.55 -3.33
CA ILE A 273 -6.24 17.16 -3.74
C ILE A 273 -5.19 18.23 -3.41
N VAL A 274 -5.48 19.49 -3.73
CA VAL A 274 -4.56 20.61 -3.48
C VAL A 274 -4.31 20.79 -1.98
N THR A 275 -5.37 20.74 -1.17
CA THR A 275 -5.23 20.93 0.28
C THR A 275 -4.68 19.69 0.98
N GLU A 276 -4.93 18.47 0.47
CA GLU A 276 -4.39 17.23 1.02
C GLU A 276 -2.88 17.12 0.77
N ASN A 277 -2.40 17.47 -0.43
CA ASN A 277 -0.97 17.59 -0.70
C ASN A 277 -0.27 18.55 0.27
N GLN A 278 -0.88 19.71 0.53
CA GLN A 278 -0.33 20.66 1.50
C GLN A 278 -0.37 20.10 2.92
N ARG A 279 -1.47 19.42 3.32
CA ARG A 279 -1.57 18.78 4.65
C ARG A 279 -0.52 17.70 4.87
N VAL A 280 -0.16 16.93 3.84
CA VAL A 280 0.92 15.93 3.94
C VAL A 280 2.25 16.62 4.24
N LEU A 281 2.60 17.66 3.49
CA LEU A 281 3.81 18.46 3.73
C LEU A 281 3.82 19.10 5.12
N ASP A 282 2.68 19.65 5.53
CA ASP A 282 2.52 20.26 6.86
C ASP A 282 2.63 19.21 7.97
N THR A 283 2.17 17.98 7.75
CA THR A 283 2.28 16.86 8.70
C THR A 283 3.74 16.47 8.89
N VAL A 284 4.49 16.31 7.80
CA VAL A 284 5.93 16.00 7.86
C VAL A 284 6.69 17.12 8.57
N ARG A 285 6.36 18.40 8.30
CA ARG A 285 6.96 19.54 8.99
C ARG A 285 6.64 19.52 10.49
N ALA A 286 5.37 19.38 10.85
CA ALA A 286 4.91 19.37 12.24
C ALA A 286 5.55 18.23 13.06
N LEU A 287 5.71 17.03 12.49
CA LEU A 287 6.43 15.94 13.15
C LEU A 287 7.88 16.30 13.46
N ARG A 288 8.57 16.94 12.51
CA ARG A 288 9.98 17.33 12.67
C ARG A 288 10.18 18.46 13.68
N GLU A 289 9.26 19.42 13.73
CA GLU A 289 9.43 20.66 14.50
C GLU A 289 8.73 20.61 15.87
N GLU A 290 7.59 19.95 15.97
CA GLU A 290 6.66 20.03 17.11
C GLU A 290 6.30 18.65 17.70
N GLY A 291 6.58 17.58 16.95
CA GLY A 291 6.33 16.19 17.36
C GLY A 291 4.90 15.70 17.11
N PRO A 292 4.60 14.44 17.48
CA PRO A 292 3.38 13.76 17.04
C PRO A 292 2.08 14.30 17.59
N ARG A 293 2.08 15.15 18.63
CA ARG A 293 0.84 15.79 19.11
C ARG A 293 0.36 16.91 18.20
N ALA A 294 1.24 17.45 17.37
CA ALA A 294 0.94 18.58 16.50
C ALA A 294 0.17 18.20 15.23
N ILE A 295 0.09 16.90 14.89
CA ILE A 295 -0.55 16.45 13.65
C ILE A 295 -2.06 16.24 13.77
N GLY A 296 -2.61 16.32 14.98
CA GLY A 296 -4.01 15.99 15.27
C GLY A 296 -5.03 16.68 14.36
N GLU A 297 -4.98 18.01 14.33
CA GLU A 297 -5.85 18.85 13.50
C GLU A 297 -5.66 18.60 11.99
N LEU A 298 -4.45 18.19 11.56
CA LEU A 298 -4.19 17.86 10.16
C LEU A 298 -4.89 16.56 9.76
N LEU A 299 -4.88 15.56 10.64
CA LEU A 299 -5.62 14.30 10.44
C LEU A 299 -7.12 14.57 10.36
N ASP A 300 -7.66 15.37 11.29
CA ASP A 300 -9.09 15.69 11.31
C ASP A 300 -9.50 16.54 10.09
N ALA A 301 -8.64 17.45 9.66
CA ALA A 301 -8.86 18.24 8.45
C ALA A 301 -8.84 17.37 7.19
N SER A 302 -7.96 16.37 7.12
CA SER A 302 -7.98 15.37 6.04
C SER A 302 -9.30 14.60 6.03
N HIS A 303 -9.78 14.14 7.19
CA HIS A 303 -11.09 13.45 7.27
C HIS A 303 -12.25 14.31 6.78
N ARG A 304 -12.34 15.55 7.26
CA ARG A 304 -13.37 16.50 6.80
C ARG A 304 -13.29 16.72 5.29
N SER A 305 -12.08 16.85 4.74
CA SER A 305 -11.89 17.01 3.30
C SER A 305 -12.33 15.76 2.53
N MET A 306 -12.01 14.55 3.00
CA MET A 306 -12.48 13.31 2.36
C MET A 306 -14.00 13.15 2.44
N ARG A 307 -14.63 13.55 3.54
CA ARG A 307 -16.08 13.49 3.72
C ARG A 307 -16.81 14.54 2.88
N ASP A 308 -16.40 15.80 2.97
CA ASP A 308 -17.17 16.94 2.45
C ASP A 308 -16.75 17.35 1.03
N ASP A 309 -15.45 17.26 0.72
CA ASP A 309 -14.90 17.70 -0.58
C ASP A 309 -14.68 16.55 -1.55
N PHE A 310 -14.27 15.40 -1.05
CA PHE A 310 -14.03 14.23 -1.89
C PHE A 310 -15.21 13.25 -1.89
N GLU A 311 -16.07 13.32 -0.88
CA GLU A 311 -17.28 12.49 -0.74
C GLU A 311 -16.97 11.00 -0.90
N ILE A 312 -16.02 10.53 -0.07
CA ILE A 312 -15.59 9.12 0.01
C ILE A 312 -15.77 8.50 1.41
N SER A 313 -16.22 9.29 2.39
CA SER A 313 -16.57 8.76 3.70
C SER A 313 -17.98 8.18 3.72
N VAL A 314 -18.29 7.42 4.77
CA VAL A 314 -19.61 6.85 5.04
C VAL A 314 -20.00 7.07 6.50
N PRO A 315 -21.29 7.00 6.88
CA PRO A 315 -21.72 7.24 8.25
C PRO A 315 -20.99 6.41 9.29
N GLU A 316 -20.60 5.17 8.98
CA GLU A 316 -19.88 4.29 9.90
C GLU A 316 -18.42 4.72 10.11
N LEU A 317 -17.76 5.24 9.06
CA LEU A 317 -16.43 5.83 9.16
C LEU A 317 -16.49 7.15 9.94
N ASP A 318 -17.47 8.00 9.63
CA ASP A 318 -17.68 9.28 10.31
C ASP A 318 -17.97 9.07 11.80
N LEU A 319 -18.81 8.08 12.14
CA LEU A 319 -19.10 7.70 13.52
C LEU A 319 -17.86 7.20 14.25
N ALA A 320 -17.04 6.34 13.61
CA ALA A 320 -15.81 5.84 14.22
C ALA A 320 -14.83 6.99 14.53
N VAL A 321 -14.70 7.97 13.62
CA VAL A 321 -13.87 9.17 13.83
C VAL A 321 -14.43 10.04 14.95
N GLU A 322 -15.73 10.33 14.94
CA GLU A 322 -16.38 11.13 15.99
C GLU A 322 -16.22 10.50 17.37
N VAL A 323 -16.43 9.19 17.49
CA VAL A 323 -16.25 8.46 18.75
C VAL A 323 -14.80 8.51 19.21
N ALA A 324 -13.83 8.25 18.32
CA ALA A 324 -12.41 8.32 18.68
C ALA A 324 -12.02 9.71 19.22
N GLN A 325 -12.49 10.78 18.58
CA GLN A 325 -12.30 12.16 19.02
C GLN A 325 -12.92 12.42 20.40
N ASN A 326 -14.18 12.01 20.60
CA ASN A 326 -14.89 12.17 21.87
C ASN A 326 -14.21 11.42 23.03
N GLU A 327 -13.55 10.29 22.74
CA GLU A 327 -12.80 9.49 23.72
C GLU A 327 -11.32 9.94 23.88
N GLY A 328 -10.93 11.06 23.28
CA GLY A 328 -9.65 11.72 23.53
C GLY A 328 -8.52 11.38 22.57
N ALA A 329 -8.82 10.88 21.37
CA ALA A 329 -7.84 10.82 20.29
C ALA A 329 -7.32 12.23 19.96
N ILE A 330 -6.02 12.34 19.66
CA ILE A 330 -5.41 13.62 19.25
C ILE A 330 -5.85 14.05 17.84
N GLY A 331 -6.24 13.09 17.01
CA GLY A 331 -6.59 13.21 15.59
C GLY A 331 -7.15 11.87 15.12
N ALA A 332 -8.15 11.88 14.25
CA ALA A 332 -8.76 10.67 13.71
C ALA A 332 -9.29 10.90 12.29
N ARG A 333 -9.16 9.88 11.44
CA ARG A 333 -9.61 9.92 10.05
C ARG A 333 -9.88 8.52 9.51
N MET A 334 -10.64 8.46 8.42
CA MET A 334 -10.65 7.27 7.57
C MET A 334 -9.30 7.08 6.89
N THR A 335 -8.99 5.86 6.48
CA THR A 335 -7.81 5.50 5.68
C THR A 335 -8.23 4.59 4.54
N GLY A 336 -7.53 4.69 3.40
CA GLY A 336 -7.83 3.89 2.21
C GLY A 336 -9.01 4.45 1.41
N GLY A 337 -9.38 3.75 0.32
CA GLY A 337 -10.24 4.30 -0.73
C GLY A 337 -11.74 4.09 -0.55
N ALA A 338 -12.28 4.11 0.67
CA ALA A 338 -13.69 3.73 0.90
C ALA A 338 -14.65 4.48 -0.04
N SER A 339 -15.70 3.78 -0.47
CA SER A 339 -16.51 4.15 -1.61
C SER A 339 -17.99 3.97 -1.28
N ALA A 340 -18.72 5.08 -1.23
CA ALA A 340 -20.17 5.08 -1.31
C ALA A 340 -20.61 5.89 -2.54
N ASP A 341 -21.53 5.32 -3.31
CA ASP A 341 -22.43 6.14 -4.12
C ASP A 341 -23.55 6.66 -3.20
N PRO A 342 -23.93 7.95 -3.29
CA PRO A 342 -25.11 8.43 -2.58
C PRO A 342 -26.39 7.72 -3.09
N PRO A 343 -27.41 7.53 -2.23
CA PRO A 343 -28.68 6.90 -2.59
C PRO A 343 -29.48 7.66 -3.66
#